data_AF-A0A2E0UKX3-F1
#
_entry.id   AF-A0A2E0UKX3-F1
#
_cell.length_a   1.000
_cell.length_b   1.000
_cell.length_c   1.000
_cell.angle_alpha   90.00
_cell.angle_beta   90.00
_cell.angle_gamma   90.00
#
_symmetry.space_group_name_H-M   'P 1'
#
loop_
_entity.id
_entity.type
_entity.pdbx_description
1 polymer ?
#
loop_
_entity_poly.entity_id
_entity_poly.type
_entity_poly.pdbx_seq_one_letter_code
_entity_poly.pdbx_strand_id
1 'polypeptide(L)'
;MEIEIKKKRPISFGIKVGVAVVIVSVILGGLLRIKGNDASKSEVLTDKATNLQLAADVLVPILRLPVEPTSPEAKWTEALSARIEGETEVQVDRGRVDVMTDNYAIEIDFLKKWHEGLGQAIHYGDESPHIGVLALIVGNPLESDPDAISLIKKIDRLCIKNGVKLVLLQAANGSS
;
A
#
# COMPACT_ATOMS: atom_id res chain seq x y z
N MET A 1 16.37 12.70 -43.17
CA MET A 1 15.28 13.09 -42.26
C MET A 1 15.83 12.92 -40.87
N GLU A 2 16.23 14.02 -40.24
CA GLU A 2 16.87 14.02 -38.92
C GLU A 2 15.77 14.15 -37.86
N ILE A 3 15.66 13.19 -36.95
CA ILE A 3 14.68 13.22 -35.86
C ILE A 3 15.41 13.74 -34.63
N GLU A 4 15.18 15.02 -34.28
CA GLU A 4 15.62 15.59 -33.01
C GLU A 4 14.71 15.11 -31.87
N ILE A 5 15.26 14.34 -30.94
CA ILE A 5 14.57 13.95 -29.71
C ILE A 5 14.88 15.00 -28.63
N LYS A 6 13.89 15.83 -28.30
CA LYS A 6 13.97 16.86 -27.28
C LYS A 6 13.86 16.24 -25.87
N LYS A 7 14.99 16.04 -25.18
CA LYS A 7 15.01 15.58 -23.77
C LYS A 7 14.34 16.62 -22.85
N LYS A 8 13.26 16.25 -22.17
CA LYS A 8 12.63 17.04 -21.09
C LYS A 8 13.57 17.08 -19.87
N ARG A 9 13.74 18.26 -19.29
CA ARG A 9 14.55 18.47 -18.07
C ARG A 9 13.81 17.93 -16.84
N PRO A 10 14.51 17.31 -15.88
CA PRO A 10 13.89 16.86 -14.64
C PRO A 10 13.44 18.06 -13.80
N ILE A 11 12.24 17.97 -13.25
CA ILE A 11 11.69 18.95 -12.30
C ILE A 11 12.31 18.64 -10.93
N SER A 12 13.25 19.46 -10.48
CA SER A 12 13.81 19.35 -9.13
C SER A 12 12.95 20.14 -8.15
N PHE A 13 12.11 19.44 -7.38
CA PHE A 13 11.42 20.04 -6.24
C PHE A 13 12.33 19.94 -5.01
N GLY A 14 13.07 21.02 -4.74
CA GLY A 14 13.93 21.11 -3.56
C GLY A 14 13.11 21.30 -2.29
N ILE A 15 12.77 20.20 -1.61
CA ILE A 15 12.15 20.26 -0.28
C ILE A 15 13.24 20.57 0.75
N LYS A 16 13.24 21.80 1.30
CA LYS A 16 14.00 22.15 2.50
C LYS A 16 13.11 21.93 3.73
N VAL A 17 13.21 20.78 4.38
CA VAL A 17 12.57 20.55 5.69
C VAL A 17 13.62 20.76 6.78
N GLY A 18 13.49 21.85 7.54
CA GLY A 18 14.18 22.02 8.81
C GLY A 18 13.39 21.31 9.91
N VAL A 19 13.94 20.24 10.49
CA VAL A 19 13.33 19.55 11.63
C VAL A 19 13.96 20.10 12.91
N ALA A 20 13.18 20.81 13.72
CA ALA A 20 13.50 21.08 15.12
C ALA A 20 12.79 20.03 15.98
N VAL A 21 13.53 19.02 16.47
CA VAL A 21 13.01 18.05 17.44
C VAL A 21 13.21 18.62 18.84
N VAL A 22 12.11 19.02 19.49
CA VAL A 22 12.09 19.39 20.91
C VAL A 22 12.05 18.11 21.74
N ILE A 23 13.20 17.64 22.20
CA ILE A 23 13.32 16.53 23.17
C ILE A 23 13.01 17.08 24.56
N VAL A 24 11.76 17.02 25.01
CA VAL A 24 11.37 17.42 26.39
C VAL A 24 10.84 16.25 27.23
N SER A 25 10.61 15.06 26.68
CA SER A 25 9.91 14.01 27.46
C SER A 25 10.80 12.95 28.13
N VAL A 26 12.13 12.93 27.89
CA VAL A 26 12.99 11.84 28.42
C VAL A 26 13.71 12.21 29.72
N ILE A 27 13.92 13.50 30.01
CA ILE A 27 14.68 13.91 31.21
C ILE A 27 13.79 13.96 32.47
N LEU A 28 12.47 14.11 32.31
CA LEU A 28 11.56 14.23 33.47
C LEU A 28 11.00 12.89 33.98
N GLY A 29 10.96 11.84 33.13
CA GLY A 29 10.49 10.50 33.52
C GLY A 29 11.54 9.64 34.24
N GLY A 30 12.83 9.96 34.10
CA GLY A 30 13.93 9.17 34.67
C GLY A 30 14.26 9.46 36.13
N LEU A 31 13.74 10.55 36.72
CA LEU A 31 14.15 11.01 38.05
C LEU A 31 13.13 10.80 39.17
N LEU A 32 11.92 10.31 38.86
CA LEU A 32 10.88 10.07 39.87
C LEU A 32 10.64 8.57 40.11
N ARG A 33 11.43 8.05 41.06
CA ARG A 33 10.99 7.17 42.16
C ARG A 33 10.38 5.80 41.82
N ILE A 34 11.05 4.67 42.13
CA ILE A 34 11.27 3.99 43.43
C ILE A 34 10.50 2.65 43.44
N LYS A 35 11.27 1.56 43.47
CA LYS A 35 11.14 0.37 44.33
C LYS A 35 9.78 -0.37 44.33
N GLY A 36 9.75 -1.51 43.67
CA GLY A 36 8.72 -2.53 43.83
C GLY A 36 9.06 -3.77 43.00
N ASN A 37 9.43 -4.83 43.69
CA ASN A 37 9.67 -6.17 43.17
C ASN A 37 8.42 -6.70 42.47
N ASP A 38 8.52 -7.15 41.21
CA ASP A 38 7.79 -8.30 40.66
C ASP A 38 8.25 -8.58 39.22
N ALA A 39 9.05 -9.65 39.10
CA ALA A 39 9.43 -10.26 37.84
C ALA A 39 8.26 -11.08 37.28
N SER A 40 7.45 -10.50 36.40
CA SER A 40 6.59 -11.22 35.43
C SER A 40 5.74 -10.26 34.59
N LYS A 41 6.36 -9.41 33.75
CA LYS A 41 5.57 -8.60 32.80
C LYS A 41 6.33 -8.06 31.58
N SER A 42 7.36 -8.77 31.14
CA SER A 42 8.28 -8.26 30.11
C SER A 42 8.14 -8.87 28.71
N GLU A 43 7.20 -9.78 28.47
CA GLU A 43 6.99 -10.36 27.12
C GLU A 43 5.92 -9.63 26.28
N VAL A 44 4.93 -8.97 26.89
CA VAL A 44 3.77 -8.44 26.14
C VAL A 44 3.99 -7.04 25.54
N LEU A 45 4.97 -6.28 26.04
CA LEU A 45 5.22 -4.90 25.60
C LEU A 45 6.16 -4.80 24.38
N THR A 46 6.99 -5.82 24.16
CA THR A 46 7.97 -5.88 23.08
C THR A 46 7.30 -6.12 21.72
N ASP A 47 6.26 -6.97 21.69
CA ASP A 47 5.52 -7.25 20.46
C ASP A 47 4.82 -6.01 19.90
N LYS A 48 4.19 -5.20 20.75
CA LYS A 48 3.48 -3.99 20.30
C LYS A 48 4.39 -2.92 19.72
N ALA A 49 5.58 -2.73 20.27
CA ALA A 49 6.55 -1.76 19.77
C ALA A 49 7.14 -2.18 18.42
N THR A 50 7.41 -3.48 18.25
CA THR A 50 7.92 -4.05 17.00
C THR A 50 6.85 -4.02 15.91
N ASN A 51 5.60 -4.31 16.26
CA ASN A 51 4.46 -4.28 15.34
C ASN A 51 4.16 -2.87 14.83
N LEU A 52 4.25 -1.86 15.70
CA LEU A 52 4.08 -0.45 15.29
C LEU A 52 5.23 0.01 14.38
N GLN A 53 6.45 -0.47 14.62
CA GLN A 53 7.63 -0.16 13.81
C GLN A 53 7.53 -0.78 12.41
N LEU A 54 7.08 -2.04 12.31
CA LEU A 54 6.99 -2.76 11.03
C LEU A 54 5.89 -2.20 10.12
N ALA A 55 4.77 -1.75 10.71
CA ALA A 55 3.71 -1.03 10.01
C ALA A 55 4.13 0.39 9.57
N ALA A 56 5.02 1.05 10.33
CA ALA A 56 5.50 2.39 10.00
C ALA A 56 6.47 2.41 8.80
N ASP A 57 7.16 1.31 8.51
CA ASP A 57 8.13 1.22 7.41
C ASP A 57 7.50 1.12 6.01
N VAL A 58 6.20 0.80 5.92
CA VAL A 58 5.49 0.55 4.66
C VAL A 58 4.35 1.55 4.52
N LEU A 59 4.61 2.66 3.82
CA LEU A 59 3.63 3.72 3.56
C LEU A 59 2.67 3.36 2.40
N VAL A 60 2.19 2.11 2.38
CA VAL A 60 1.24 1.62 1.39
C VAL A 60 -0.18 1.83 1.93
N PRO A 61 -1.06 2.56 1.23
CA PRO A 61 -2.44 2.74 1.67
C PRO A 61 -3.19 1.41 1.78
N ILE A 62 -4.02 1.27 2.82
CA ILE A 62 -4.92 0.13 3.02
C ILE A 62 -6.36 0.61 2.93
N LEU A 63 -7.12 0.07 1.97
CA LEU A 63 -8.55 0.31 1.82
C LEU A 63 -9.32 -0.89 2.38
N ARG A 64 -10.25 -0.61 3.31
CA ARG A 64 -11.17 -1.61 3.84
C ARG A 64 -12.49 -1.55 3.09
N LEU A 65 -12.89 -2.66 2.49
CA LEU A 65 -14.08 -2.79 1.66
C LEU A 65 -15.10 -3.73 2.31
N PRO A 66 -16.41 -3.49 2.18
CA PRO A 66 -17.47 -4.34 2.75
C PRO A 66 -17.65 -5.62 1.92
N VAL A 67 -16.62 -6.48 1.90
CA VAL A 67 -16.53 -7.71 1.13
C VAL A 67 -16.06 -8.84 2.04
N GLU A 68 -16.65 -10.03 1.91
CA GLU A 68 -16.19 -11.20 2.66
C GLU A 68 -14.78 -11.60 2.21
N PRO A 69 -13.85 -11.95 3.12
CA PRO A 69 -12.45 -12.23 2.78
C PRO A 69 -12.25 -13.31 1.70
N THR A 70 -13.15 -14.28 1.63
CA THR A 70 -13.12 -15.40 0.67
C THR A 70 -13.86 -15.11 -0.63
N SER A 71 -14.36 -13.88 -0.82
CA SER A 71 -15.09 -13.51 -2.03
C SER A 71 -14.19 -13.55 -3.27
N PRO A 72 -14.73 -13.89 -4.44
CA PRO A 72 -13.99 -13.83 -5.69
C PRO A 72 -13.59 -12.39 -6.03
N GLU A 73 -12.55 -12.24 -6.85
CA GLU A 73 -11.98 -10.97 -7.32
C GLU A 73 -13.05 -9.99 -7.82
N ALA A 74 -14.02 -10.46 -8.61
CA ALA A 74 -15.12 -9.64 -9.12
C ALA A 74 -15.90 -8.87 -8.04
N LYS A 75 -16.04 -9.44 -6.82
CA LYS A 75 -16.70 -8.75 -5.70
C LYS A 75 -15.84 -7.65 -5.08
N TRP A 76 -14.52 -7.83 -5.10
CA TRP A 76 -13.58 -6.79 -4.72
C TRP A 76 -13.55 -5.66 -5.75
N THR A 77 -13.60 -6.00 -7.04
CA THR A 77 -13.71 -5.04 -8.15
C THR A 77 -14.96 -4.18 -8.02
N GLU A 78 -16.13 -4.81 -7.85
CA GLU A 78 -17.40 -4.11 -7.63
C GLU A 78 -17.34 -3.17 -6.41
N ALA A 79 -16.82 -3.65 -5.27
CA ALA A 79 -16.73 -2.86 -4.06
C ALA A 79 -15.72 -1.71 -4.15
N LEU A 80 -14.57 -1.91 -4.82
CA LEU A 80 -13.59 -0.86 -5.03
C LEU A 80 -14.14 0.21 -5.96
N SER A 81 -14.68 -0.20 -7.12
CA SER A 81 -15.32 0.68 -8.09
C SER A 81 -16.39 1.55 -7.44
N ALA A 82 -17.31 0.95 -6.67
CA ALA A 82 -18.35 1.70 -5.97
C ALA A 82 -17.78 2.70 -4.94
N ARG A 83 -16.65 2.36 -4.30
CA ARG A 83 -16.02 3.21 -3.28
C ARG A 83 -15.29 4.42 -3.86
N ILE A 84 -14.75 4.30 -5.07
CA ILE A 84 -13.95 5.36 -5.71
C ILE A 84 -14.62 5.96 -6.95
N GLU A 85 -15.88 5.59 -7.20
CA GLU A 85 -16.68 6.01 -8.36
C GLU A 85 -15.97 5.68 -9.70
N GLY A 86 -15.30 4.52 -9.76
CA GLY A 86 -14.57 4.07 -10.94
C GLY A 86 -15.42 3.23 -11.88
N GLU A 87 -15.14 3.28 -13.18
CA GLU A 87 -15.76 2.43 -14.20
C GLU A 87 -15.11 1.05 -14.21
N THR A 88 -15.89 -0.02 -14.19
CA THR A 88 -15.36 -1.40 -14.19
C THR A 88 -15.11 -1.92 -15.59
N GLU A 89 -14.15 -2.83 -15.74
CA GLU A 89 -14.03 -3.72 -16.91
C GLU A 89 -13.83 -2.94 -18.23
N VAL A 90 -13.06 -1.85 -18.17
CA VAL A 90 -12.84 -0.91 -19.28
C VAL A 90 -11.91 -1.52 -20.33
N GLN A 91 -12.39 -1.62 -21.56
CA GLN A 91 -11.61 -2.16 -22.69
C GLN A 91 -10.49 -1.19 -23.09
N VAL A 92 -9.29 -1.73 -23.28
CA VAL A 92 -8.12 -1.03 -23.85
C VAL A 92 -7.62 -1.81 -25.07
N ASP A 93 -6.61 -1.30 -25.78
CA ASP A 93 -6.12 -1.93 -27.04
C ASP A 93 -5.78 -3.42 -26.84
N ARG A 94 -5.15 -3.76 -25.71
CA ARG A 94 -4.65 -5.11 -25.43
C ARG A 94 -5.06 -5.67 -24.08
N GLY A 95 -6.34 -5.52 -23.74
CA GLY A 95 -6.88 -6.15 -22.55
C GLY A 95 -8.01 -5.34 -21.97
N ARG A 96 -8.11 -5.40 -20.64
CA ARG A 96 -9.20 -4.79 -19.92
C ARG A 96 -8.72 -4.40 -18.52
N VAL A 97 -8.99 -3.16 -18.16
CA VAL A 97 -8.68 -2.62 -16.82
C VAL A 97 -9.84 -2.94 -15.88
N ASP A 98 -9.56 -3.54 -14.73
CA ASP A 98 -10.60 -3.90 -13.76
C ASP A 98 -11.39 -2.70 -13.28
N VAL A 99 -10.69 -1.60 -12.91
CA VAL A 99 -11.31 -0.32 -12.54
C VAL A 99 -10.53 0.85 -13.12
N MET A 100 -11.22 1.72 -13.86
CA MET A 100 -10.68 2.96 -14.39
C MET A 100 -11.29 4.17 -13.68
N THR A 101 -10.48 5.20 -13.44
CA THR A 101 -10.93 6.54 -13.02
C THR A 101 -10.28 7.56 -13.93
N ASP A 102 -10.61 8.85 -13.79
CA ASP A 102 -9.97 9.95 -14.53
C ASP A 102 -8.43 9.95 -14.48
N ASN A 103 -7.83 9.34 -13.45
CA ASN A 103 -6.38 9.40 -13.22
C ASN A 103 -5.69 8.03 -13.10
N TYR A 104 -6.45 6.94 -12.92
CA TYR A 104 -5.90 5.65 -12.54
C TYR A 104 -6.47 4.51 -13.38
N ALA A 105 -5.58 3.63 -13.85
CA ALA A 105 -5.90 2.32 -14.38
C ALA A 105 -5.53 1.28 -13.32
N ILE A 106 -6.53 0.69 -12.68
CA ILE A 106 -6.37 -0.14 -11.49
C ILE A 106 -6.60 -1.60 -11.86
N GLU A 107 -5.58 -2.42 -11.59
CA GLU A 107 -5.64 -3.88 -11.65
C GLU A 107 -5.80 -4.44 -10.23
N ILE A 108 -6.77 -5.33 -10.03
CA ILE A 108 -7.10 -5.92 -8.75
C ILE A 108 -6.75 -7.40 -8.77
N ASP A 109 -5.92 -7.84 -7.83
CA ASP A 109 -5.56 -9.26 -7.77
C ASP A 109 -5.30 -9.73 -6.33
N PHE A 110 -5.38 -11.04 -6.10
CA PHE A 110 -4.95 -11.63 -4.85
C PHE A 110 -3.43 -11.54 -4.69
N LEU A 111 -2.95 -11.36 -3.46
CA LEU A 111 -1.51 -11.29 -3.14
C LEU A 111 -0.69 -12.44 -3.76
N LYS A 112 -1.24 -13.65 -3.83
CA LYS A 112 -0.56 -14.82 -4.42
C LYS A 112 -0.31 -14.71 -5.94
N LYS A 113 -1.07 -13.86 -6.65
CA LYS A 113 -1.00 -13.62 -8.10
C LYS A 113 -0.34 -12.27 -8.44
N TRP A 114 0.31 -11.61 -7.47
CA TRP A 114 0.86 -10.25 -7.63
C TRP A 114 1.76 -10.03 -8.85
N HIS A 115 2.44 -11.07 -9.35
CA HIS A 115 3.27 -10.98 -10.56
C HIS A 115 2.45 -10.67 -11.81
N GLU A 116 1.29 -11.32 -11.96
CA GLU A 116 0.37 -11.12 -13.08
C GLU A 116 -0.26 -9.73 -12.98
N GLY A 117 -0.80 -9.40 -11.80
CA GLY A 117 -1.39 -8.08 -11.54
C GLY A 117 -0.40 -6.93 -11.74
N LEU A 118 0.86 -7.06 -11.30
CA LEU A 118 1.88 -6.03 -11.54
C LEU A 118 2.17 -5.85 -13.03
N GLY A 119 2.27 -6.94 -13.79
CA GLY A 119 2.49 -6.88 -15.24
C GLY A 119 1.38 -6.11 -15.95
N GLN A 120 0.13 -6.38 -15.57
CA GLN A 120 -1.04 -5.69 -16.10
C GLN A 120 -1.10 -4.22 -15.68
N ALA A 121 -0.85 -3.91 -14.40
CA ALA A 121 -0.81 -2.52 -13.93
C ALA A 121 0.26 -1.67 -14.65
N ILE A 122 1.44 -2.26 -14.92
CA ILE A 122 2.49 -1.60 -15.73
C ILE A 122 1.97 -1.35 -17.15
N HIS A 123 1.42 -2.38 -17.78
CA HIS A 123 0.92 -2.32 -19.16
C HIS A 123 -0.16 -1.24 -19.32
N TYR A 124 -1.18 -1.24 -18.47
CA TYR A 124 -2.29 -0.29 -18.56
C TYR A 124 -1.88 1.15 -18.21
N GLY A 125 -0.88 1.33 -17.34
CA GLY A 125 -0.29 2.64 -17.07
C GLY A 125 0.57 3.19 -18.23
N ASP A 126 1.13 2.33 -19.08
CA ASP A 126 1.94 2.74 -20.24
C ASP A 126 1.07 2.97 -21.49
N GLU A 127 -0.01 2.22 -21.67
CA GLU A 127 -0.92 2.34 -22.81
C GLU A 127 -1.95 3.47 -22.67
N SER A 128 -2.10 4.06 -21.48
CA SER A 128 -3.12 5.07 -21.21
C SER A 128 -2.50 6.33 -20.57
N PRO A 129 -3.18 7.49 -20.58
CA PRO A 129 -2.71 8.67 -19.86
C PRO A 129 -2.81 8.52 -18.33
N HIS A 130 -3.33 7.39 -17.83
CA HIS A 130 -3.56 7.12 -16.42
C HIS A 130 -2.33 6.53 -15.75
N ILE A 131 -2.26 6.68 -14.44
CA ILE A 131 -1.23 6.02 -13.63
C ILE A 131 -1.69 4.59 -13.35
N GLY A 132 -0.85 3.60 -13.68
CA GLY A 132 -1.08 2.21 -13.33
C GLY A 132 -1.10 2.00 -11.82
N VAL A 133 -2.07 1.23 -11.33
CA VAL A 133 -2.22 0.90 -9.92
C VAL A 133 -2.39 -0.60 -9.77
N LEU A 134 -1.60 -1.19 -8.86
CA LEU A 134 -1.81 -2.55 -8.39
C LEU A 134 -2.57 -2.51 -7.07
N ALA A 135 -3.77 -3.07 -7.04
CA ALA A 135 -4.60 -3.22 -5.86
C ALA A 135 -4.60 -4.68 -5.38
N LEU A 136 -3.86 -4.97 -4.31
CA LEU A 136 -3.71 -6.33 -3.82
C LEU A 136 -4.70 -6.67 -2.71
N ILE A 137 -5.50 -7.72 -2.94
CA ILE A 137 -6.33 -8.33 -1.91
C ILE A 137 -5.42 -9.12 -0.96
N VAL A 138 -5.39 -8.68 0.30
CA VAL A 138 -4.59 -9.29 1.36
C VAL A 138 -5.47 -9.82 2.48
N GLY A 139 -5.01 -10.90 3.12
CA GLY A 139 -5.66 -11.43 4.31
C GLY A 139 -5.66 -10.45 5.49
N ASN A 140 -6.57 -10.66 6.42
CA ASN A 140 -6.67 -9.92 7.68
C ASN A 140 -6.52 -10.92 8.85
N PRO A 141 -5.68 -10.65 9.87
CA PRO A 141 -4.74 -9.52 10.00
C PRO A 141 -3.44 -9.70 9.21
N LEU A 142 -3.11 -8.70 8.38
CA LEU A 142 -1.85 -8.66 7.62
C LEU A 142 -0.61 -8.64 8.54
N GLU A 143 -0.72 -7.96 9.69
CA GLU A 143 0.37 -7.83 10.65
C GLU A 143 0.81 -9.16 11.28
N SER A 144 -0.04 -10.18 11.21
CA SER A 144 0.25 -11.50 11.77
C SER A 144 1.03 -12.42 10.84
N ASP A 145 1.38 -11.96 9.63
CA ASP A 145 2.15 -12.72 8.65
C ASP A 145 3.43 -11.95 8.22
N PRO A 146 4.58 -12.21 8.87
CA PRO A 146 5.85 -11.56 8.55
C PRO A 146 6.33 -11.79 7.11
N ASP A 147 5.99 -12.94 6.51
CA ASP A 147 6.37 -13.27 5.14
C ASP A 147 5.54 -12.44 4.15
N ALA A 148 4.24 -12.28 4.41
CA ALA A 148 3.39 -11.38 3.63
C ALA A 148 3.88 -9.93 3.69
N ILE A 149 4.30 -9.45 4.86
CA ILE A 149 4.84 -8.08 5.01
C ILE A 149 6.14 -7.91 4.22
N SER A 150 7.05 -8.89 4.31
CA SER A 150 8.31 -8.88 3.57
C SER A 150 8.07 -8.92 2.05
N LEU A 151 7.07 -9.69 1.62
CA LEU A 151 6.63 -9.74 0.23
C LEU A 151 6.05 -8.39 -0.22
N ILE A 152 5.16 -7.76 0.56
CA ILE A 152 4.60 -6.46 0.23
C ILE A 152 5.71 -5.40 0.13
N LYS A 153 6.68 -5.38 1.04
CA LYS A 153 7.86 -4.50 0.95
C LYS A 153 8.63 -4.69 -0.37
N LYS A 154 8.73 -5.93 -0.85
CA LYS A 154 9.34 -6.24 -2.15
C LYS A 154 8.48 -5.74 -3.31
N ILE A 155 7.16 -5.98 -3.27
CA ILE A 155 6.21 -5.57 -4.30
C ILE A 155 6.18 -4.03 -4.41
N ASP A 156 6.12 -3.32 -3.29
CA ASP A 156 6.14 -1.86 -3.22
C ASP A 156 7.37 -1.28 -3.93
N ARG A 157 8.58 -1.80 -3.61
CA ARG A 157 9.81 -1.40 -4.31
C ARG A 157 9.74 -1.61 -5.82
N LEU A 158 9.11 -2.70 -6.27
CA LEU A 158 8.94 -2.98 -7.70
C LEU A 158 7.90 -2.04 -8.33
N CYS A 159 6.80 -1.74 -7.64
CA CYS A 159 5.80 -0.77 -8.11
C CYS A 159 6.45 0.61 -8.31
N ILE A 160 7.16 1.12 -7.29
CA ILE A 160 7.90 2.39 -7.34
C ILE A 160 8.88 2.42 -8.52
N LYS A 161 9.66 1.35 -8.70
CA LYS A 161 10.65 1.26 -9.79
C LYS A 161 10.00 1.36 -11.18
N ASN A 162 8.77 0.87 -11.33
CA ASN A 162 8.05 0.84 -12.60
C ASN A 162 6.99 1.95 -12.72
N GLY A 163 6.94 2.93 -11.81
CA GLY A 163 5.96 4.02 -11.86
C GLY A 163 4.52 3.59 -11.56
N VAL A 164 4.33 2.40 -10.98
CA VAL A 164 3.03 1.88 -10.55
C VAL A 164 2.78 2.25 -9.09
N LYS A 165 1.54 2.61 -8.75
CA LYS A 165 1.13 2.80 -7.35
C LYS A 165 0.65 1.46 -6.77
N LEU A 166 0.89 1.25 -5.48
CA LEU A 166 0.39 0.09 -4.75
C LEU A 166 -0.68 0.51 -3.75
N VAL A 167 -1.77 -0.25 -3.67
CA VAL A 167 -2.78 -0.16 -2.61
C VAL A 167 -3.13 -1.58 -2.13
N LEU A 168 -3.40 -1.73 -0.84
CA LEU A 168 -3.85 -3.01 -0.28
C LEU A 168 -5.35 -2.96 -0.01
N LEU A 169 -6.05 -4.04 -0.35
CA LEU A 169 -7.46 -4.23 -0.09
C LEU A 169 -7.64 -5.25 1.04
N GLN A 170 -8.42 -4.88 2.05
CA GLN A 170 -8.80 -5.75 3.16
C GLN A 170 -10.31 -5.78 3.33
N ALA A 171 -10.83 -6.88 3.84
CA ALA A 171 -12.22 -6.96 4.24
C ALA A 171 -12.43 -6.04 5.45
N ALA A 172 -13.46 -5.21 5.41
CA ALA A 172 -13.98 -4.59 6.62
C ALA A 172 -14.46 -5.71 7.54
N ASN A 173 -14.01 -5.74 8.79
CA ASN A 173 -14.51 -6.71 9.76
C ASN A 173 -16.04 -6.57 9.81
N GLY A 174 -16.76 -7.61 9.41
CA GLY A 174 -18.22 -7.64 9.54
C GLY A 174 -18.57 -7.45 11.01
N SER A 175 -19.21 -6.33 11.35
CA SER A 175 -20.06 -6.26 12.52
C SER A 175 -21.25 -7.18 12.25
N SER A 176 -21.05 -8.48 12.50
CA SER A 176 -22.15 -9.43 12.70
C SER A 176 -22.83 -9.16 14.03
#